data_AF-A0A3C1C3H1-F1
#
_entry.id   AF-A0A3C1C3H1-F1
#
_cell.length_a   1.000
_cell.length_b   1.000
_cell.length_c   1.000
_cell.angle_alpha   90.00
_cell.angle_beta   90.00
_cell.angle_gamma   90.00
#
_symmetry.space_group_name_H-M   'P 1'
#
loop_
_entity.id
_entity.type
_entity.pdbx_description
1 polymer ?
#
loop_
_entity_poly.entity_id
_entity_poly.type
_entity_poly.pdbx_seq_one_letter_code
_entity_poly.pdbx_strand_id
1 'polypeptide(L)'
;SVGELAAEPLRALVESLRKQTPDSVILLAAVADGKITFILNAGPAAQAKGVNAGKLVGAIAKIAGGGGGGKPDKAQAGGKDPAKLPDALAAARELIAQALA
;
A
#
# COMPACT_ATOMS: atom_id res chain seq x y z
N SER A 1 -8.94 -4.64 2.93
CA SER A 1 -9.43 -3.46 2.20
C SER A 1 -10.39 -2.70 3.10
N VAL A 2 -10.57 -1.40 2.89
CA VAL A 2 -11.48 -0.56 3.72
C VAL A 2 -12.73 -0.10 2.96
N GLY A 3 -13.19 -0.90 1.98
CA GLY A 3 -14.40 -0.59 1.22
C GLY A 3 -14.26 0.67 0.37
N GLU A 4 -15.36 1.43 0.27
CA GLU A 4 -15.41 2.68 -0.47
C GLU A 4 -14.96 3.85 0.42
N LEU A 5 -13.78 4.39 0.08
CA LEU A 5 -13.18 5.49 0.81
C LEU A 5 -12.34 6.35 -0.14
N ALA A 6 -12.55 7.66 -0.08
CA ALA A 6 -11.72 8.60 -0.83
C ALA A 6 -10.26 8.57 -0.34
N ALA A 7 -9.35 9.06 -1.19
CA ALA A 7 -7.91 9.00 -0.92
C ALA A 7 -7.47 9.75 0.35
N GLU A 8 -8.11 10.88 0.68
CA GLU A 8 -7.75 11.66 1.87
C GLU A 8 -8.09 10.95 3.20
N PRO A 9 -9.32 10.47 3.42
CA PRO A 9 -9.62 9.67 4.61
C PRO A 9 -8.76 8.41 4.71
N LEU A 10 -8.44 7.76 3.58
CA LEU A 10 -7.53 6.61 3.55
C LEU A 10 -6.12 6.99 4.04
N ARG A 11 -5.59 8.15 3.60
CA ARG A 11 -4.31 8.68 4.10
C ARG A 11 -4.37 8.93 5.61
N ALA A 12 -5.43 9.59 6.08
CA ALA A 12 -5.59 9.88 7.49
C ALA A 12 -5.60 8.61 8.36
N LEU A 13 -6.25 7.54 7.88
CA LEU A 13 -6.24 6.24 8.54
C LEU A 13 -4.84 5.62 8.59
N VAL A 14 -4.09 5.64 7.48
CA VAL A 14 -2.70 5.16 7.46
C VAL A 14 -1.82 5.94 8.44
N GLU A 15 -1.95 7.27 8.48
CA GLU A 15 -1.18 8.11 9.41
C GLU A 15 -1.54 7.81 10.87
N SER A 16 -2.80 7.55 11.18
CA SER A 16 -3.24 7.14 12.52
C SER A 16 -2.63 5.79 12.92
N LEU A 17 -2.70 4.79 12.04
CA LEU A 17 -2.13 3.47 12.29
C LEU A 17 -0.61 3.53 12.44
N ARG A 18 0.08 4.29 11.58
CA ARG A 18 1.53 4.50 11.66
C ARG A 18 1.96 5.01 13.04
N LYS A 19 1.21 5.96 13.62
CA LYS A 19 1.53 6.51 14.95
C LYS A 19 1.40 5.46 16.06
N GLN A 20 0.46 4.52 15.91
CA GLN A 20 0.24 3.44 16.86
C GLN A 20 1.22 2.28 16.68
N THR A 21 1.69 2.05 15.45
CA THR A 21 2.59 0.95 15.08
C THR A 21 3.80 1.45 14.29
N PRO A 22 4.74 2.19 14.93
CA PRO A 22 5.78 2.95 14.23
C PRO A 22 6.74 2.10 13.39
N ASP A 23 6.97 0.85 13.78
CA ASP A 23 7.90 -0.08 13.11
C ASP A 23 7.23 -1.01 12.09
N SER A 24 5.90 -0.92 11.94
CA SER A 24 5.15 -1.82 11.04
C SER A 24 5.18 -1.38 9.58
N VAL A 25 5.02 -2.36 8.69
CA VAL A 25 4.64 -2.13 7.30
C VAL A 25 3.12 -2.15 7.21
N ILE A 26 2.53 -1.08 6.71
CA ILE A 26 1.08 -0.89 6.62
C ILE A 26 0.74 -0.69 5.15
N LEU A 27 -0.13 -1.52 4.61
CA LEU A 27 -0.73 -1.31 3.29
C LEU A 27 -2.25 -1.26 3.44
N LEU A 28 -2.85 -0.14 3.04
CA LEU A 28 -4.29 -0.02 2.90
C LEU A 28 -4.69 0.19 1.43
N ALA A 29 -5.88 -0.31 1.10
CA ALA A 29 -6.49 -0.14 -0.21
C ALA A 29 -7.98 0.17 -0.08
N ALA A 30 -8.45 1.10 -0.90
CA ALA A 30 -9.87 1.47 -1.03
C ALA A 30 -10.26 1.56 -2.50
N VAL A 31 -11.54 1.32 -2.80
CA VAL A 31 -12.10 1.48 -4.16
C VAL A 31 -13.00 2.71 -4.16
N ALA A 32 -12.78 3.64 -5.07
CA ALA A 32 -13.64 4.81 -5.27
C ALA A 32 -13.64 5.18 -6.76
N ASP A 33 -14.78 5.58 -7.29
CA ASP A 33 -14.93 5.99 -8.70
C ASP A 33 -14.37 4.97 -9.72
N GLY A 34 -14.57 3.67 -9.44
CA GLY A 34 -14.07 2.58 -10.29
C GLY A 34 -12.55 2.42 -10.29
N LYS A 35 -11.83 3.04 -9.35
CA LYS A 35 -10.36 2.95 -9.22
C LYS A 35 -9.99 2.48 -7.83
N ILE A 36 -8.84 1.80 -7.74
CA ILE A 36 -8.25 1.44 -6.45
C ILE A 36 -7.23 2.51 -6.06
N THR A 37 -7.22 2.93 -4.80
CA THR A 37 -6.10 3.66 -4.20
C THR A 37 -5.37 2.74 -3.23
N PHE A 38 -4.05 2.62 -3.39
CA PHE A 38 -3.16 1.91 -2.47
C PHE A 38 -2.27 2.92 -1.73
N ILE A 39 -2.13 2.76 -0.42
CA ILE A 39 -1.21 3.56 0.40
C ILE A 39 -0.37 2.61 1.24
N LEU A 40 0.95 2.73 1.12
CA LEU A 40 1.91 1.91 1.85
C LEU A 40 2.80 2.80 2.72
N ASN A 41 2.92 2.47 3.99
CA ASN A 41 3.87 3.03 4.94
C ASN A 41 4.83 1.94 5.43
N ALA A 42 6.14 2.21 5.42
CA ALA A 42 7.16 1.33 5.98
C ALA A 42 7.83 2.02 7.18
N GLY A 43 7.68 1.41 8.36
CA GLY A 43 8.34 1.86 9.58
C GLY A 43 9.88 1.80 9.51
N PRO A 44 10.61 2.50 10.41
CA PRO A 44 12.07 2.53 10.41
C PRO A 44 12.71 1.13 10.45
N ALA A 45 12.21 0.23 11.31
CA ALA A 45 12.74 -1.14 11.38
C ALA A 45 12.59 -1.92 10.06
N ALA A 46 11.45 -1.76 9.38
CA ALA A 46 11.23 -2.37 8.07
C ALA A 46 12.17 -1.77 7.00
N GLN A 47 12.34 -0.45 6.99
CA GLN A 47 13.26 0.22 6.06
C GLN A 47 14.72 -0.21 6.29
N ALA A 48 15.12 -0.42 7.54
CA ALA A 48 16.46 -0.94 7.87
C ALA A 48 16.70 -2.35 7.30
N LYS A 49 15.64 -3.13 7.06
CA LYS A 49 15.69 -4.43 6.36
C LYS A 49 15.63 -4.31 4.83
N GLY A 50 15.62 -3.09 4.28
CA GLY A 50 15.59 -2.85 2.83
C GLY A 50 14.18 -2.72 2.25
N VAL A 51 13.12 -2.71 3.07
CA VAL A 51 11.76 -2.44 2.59
C VAL A 51 11.70 -1.05 1.97
N ASN A 52 11.16 -0.97 0.75
CA ASN A 52 10.92 0.30 0.05
C ASN A 52 9.44 0.42 -0.34
N ALA A 53 8.72 1.32 0.34
CA ALA A 53 7.28 1.54 0.14
C ALA A 53 6.93 1.87 -1.32
N GLY A 54 7.70 2.78 -1.95
CA GLY A 54 7.51 3.20 -3.34
C GLY A 54 7.59 2.06 -4.34
N LYS A 55 8.60 1.20 -4.21
CA LYS A 55 8.78 0.03 -5.09
C LYS A 55 7.66 -1.00 -4.88
N LEU A 56 7.35 -1.33 -3.63
CA LEU A 56 6.32 -2.31 -3.29
C LEU A 56 4.94 -1.88 -3.79
N VAL A 57 4.50 -0.66 -3.46
CA VAL A 57 3.17 -0.18 -3.84
C VAL A 57 3.01 -0.07 -5.36
N GLY A 58 4.08 0.27 -6.07
CA GLY A 58 4.10 0.29 -7.53
C GLY A 58 3.96 -1.11 -8.14
N ALA A 59 4.63 -2.12 -7.59
CA ALA A 59 4.49 -3.51 -8.02
C ALA A 59 3.07 -4.04 -7.77
N ILE A 60 2.50 -3.76 -6.61
CA ILE A 60 1.12 -4.14 -6.24
C ILE A 60 0.11 -3.49 -7.18
N ALA A 61 0.24 -2.19 -7.45
CA ALA A 61 -0.70 -1.47 -8.31
C ALA A 61 -0.71 -1.96 -9.76
N LYS A 62 0.42 -2.47 -10.28
CA LYS A 62 0.50 -3.05 -11.63
C LYS A 62 -0.42 -4.26 -11.81
N ILE A 63 -0.62 -5.05 -10.75
CA ILE A 63 -1.52 -6.22 -10.78
C ILE A 63 -2.97 -5.80 -11.05
N ALA A 64 -3.35 -4.62 -10.55
CA ALA A 64 -4.64 -4.01 -10.80
C ALA A 64 -4.64 -3.05 -12.01
N GLY A 65 -3.75 -3.25 -12.99
CA GLY A 65 -3.69 -2.46 -14.22
C GLY A 65 -3.27 -0.99 -14.01
N GLY A 66 -2.61 -0.71 -12.88
CA GLY A 66 -2.26 0.63 -12.44
C GLY A 66 -0.77 0.87 -12.29
N GLY A 67 -0.43 1.88 -11.47
CA GLY A 67 0.94 2.30 -11.22
C GLY A 67 1.03 3.45 -10.21
N GLY A 68 2.25 3.84 -9.87
CA GLY A 68 2.52 4.88 -8.88
C GLY A 68 3.87 4.65 -8.20
N GLY A 69 4.05 5.30 -7.05
CA GLY A 69 5.31 5.26 -6.31
C GLY A 69 5.34 6.28 -5.18
N GLY A 70 6.53 6.62 -4.73
CA GLY A 70 6.71 7.56 -3.64
C GLY A 70 8.05 7.38 -2.95
N LYS A 71 8.12 7.84 -1.70
CA LYS A 71 9.32 7.74 -0.89
C LYS A 71 9.49 6.32 -0.34
N PRO A 72 10.71 5.94 0.10
CA PRO A 72 10.95 4.64 0.72
C PRO A 72 10.14 4.38 1.99
N ASP A 73 9.82 5.42 2.76
CA ASP A 73 9.06 5.35 4.01
C ASP A 73 7.54 5.38 3.77
N LYS A 74 7.09 6.11 2.74
CA LYS A 74 5.66 6.25 2.43
C LYS A 74 5.42 6.47 0.94
N ALA A 75 4.45 5.75 0.40
CA ALA A 75 4.11 5.83 -1.01
C ALA A 75 2.62 5.59 -1.28
N GLN A 76 2.18 6.02 -2.47
CA GLN A 76 0.82 5.86 -2.94
C GLN A 76 0.82 5.45 -4.41
N ALA A 77 -0.11 4.56 -4.77
CA ALA A 77 -0.35 4.18 -6.16
C ALA A 77 -1.84 4.00 -6.43
N GLY A 78 -2.20 4.02 -7.72
CA GLY A 78 -3.57 3.81 -8.18
C GLY A 78 -3.68 2.53 -9.00
N GLY A 79 -4.79 1.79 -8.84
CA GLY A 79 -5.22 0.67 -9.68
C GLY A 79 -6.42 1.07 -10.54
N LYS A 80 -6.52 0.51 -11.75
CA LYS A 80 -7.62 0.78 -12.71
C LYS A 80 -8.67 -0.33 -12.75
N ASP A 81 -8.37 -1.49 -12.19
CA ASP A 81 -9.25 -2.65 -12.18
C ASP A 81 -9.61 -3.05 -10.74
N PRO A 82 -10.76 -2.61 -10.19
CA PRO A 82 -11.23 -3.00 -8.88
C PRO A 82 -11.42 -4.51 -8.69
N ALA A 83 -11.73 -5.26 -9.75
CA ALA A 83 -11.91 -6.71 -9.66
C ALA A 83 -10.59 -7.43 -9.33
N LYS A 84 -9.45 -6.77 -9.59
CA LYS A 84 -8.10 -7.25 -9.26
C LYS A 84 -7.66 -6.91 -7.83
N LEU A 85 -8.49 -6.26 -7.02
CA LEU A 85 -8.13 -5.93 -5.63
C LEU A 85 -7.75 -7.17 -4.79
N PRO A 86 -8.48 -8.31 -4.85
CA PRO A 86 -8.10 -9.51 -4.11
C PRO A 86 -6.71 -10.03 -4.52
N ASP A 87 -6.44 -10.13 -5.82
CA ASP A 87 -5.15 -10.55 -6.38
C ASP A 87 -4.01 -9.62 -5.92
N ALA A 88 -4.25 -8.30 -5.98
CA ALA A 88 -3.28 -7.30 -5.56
C ALA A 88 -2.96 -7.39 -4.05
N LEU A 89 -3.96 -7.65 -3.20
CA LEU A 89 -3.75 -7.83 -1.75
C LEU A 89 -3.04 -9.14 -1.41
N ALA A 90 -3.32 -10.22 -2.14
CA ALA A 90 -2.61 -11.48 -1.99
C ALA A 90 -1.11 -11.31 -2.32
N ALA A 91 -0.81 -10.72 -3.48
CA ALA A 91 0.56 -10.44 -3.87
C ALA A 91 1.26 -9.45 -2.92
N ALA A 92 0.53 -8.45 -2.40
CA ALA A 92 1.09 -7.55 -1.41
C ALA A 92 1.58 -8.27 -0.16
N ARG A 93 0.80 -9.24 0.34
CA ARG A 93 1.21 -10.05 1.50
C ARG A 93 2.50 -10.80 1.23
N GLU A 94 2.62 -11.41 0.05
CA GLU A 94 3.82 -12.15 -0.36
C GLU A 94 5.04 -11.23 -0.50
N LEU A 95 4.89 -10.12 -1.22
CA LEU A 95 5.96 -9.14 -1.46
C LEU A 95 6.46 -8.51 -0.15
N ILE A 96 5.56 -8.20 0.77
CA ILE A 96 5.92 -7.66 2.09
C ILE A 96 6.64 -8.72 2.93
N ALA A 97 6.17 -9.97 2.93
CA ALA A 97 6.83 -11.05 3.64
C ALA A 97 8.25 -11.30 3.10
N GLN A 98 8.42 -11.31 1.78
CA GLN A 98 9.74 -11.45 1.13
C GLN A 98 10.67 -10.28 1.47
N ALA A 99 10.15 -9.05 1.53
CA ALA A 99 10.96 -7.88 1.84
C ALA A 99 11.35 -7.76 3.33
N LEU A 100 10.75 -8.57 4.21
CA LEU A 100 11.01 -8.57 5.65
C LEU A 100 11.85 -9.76 6.14
N ALA A 101 12.03 -10.76 5.27
CA ALA A 101 12.90 -11.92 5.47
C ALA A 101 14.37 -11.50 5.45
#